data_AF-A0A7V9FQ17-F1
#
_entry.id   AF-A0A7V9FQ17-F1
#
_cell.length_a   1.000
_cell.length_b   1.000
_cell.length_c   1.000
_cell.angle_alpha   90.00
_cell.angle_beta   90.00
_cell.angle_gamma   90.00
#
_symmetry.space_group_name_H-M   'P 1'
#
loop_
_entity.id
_entity.type
_entity.pdbx_description
1 polymer ?
#
loop_
_entity_poly.entity_id
_entity_poly.type
_entity_poly.pdbx_seq_one_letter_code
_entity_poly.pdbx_strand_id
1 'polypeptide(L)'
;MSGAGSKQINIYDGDTGAEVRTYPLPQAGFINDVVITRDAAYFTDSSVQVIYRVAIGRNGRPGALTTLPITGELVYGPGFNANGIEASPDGKRLIIVKSSDGSLYEGIPGASAVATRQIPLDVPVTNGDGILLDSRTLYVVQNRDNKIAVVRLAPRWRSGECSAT
;
A
#
# COMPACT_ATOMS: atom_id res chain seq x y z
N MET A 1 9.37 -7.43 5.44
CA MET A 1 8.88 -8.32 4.36
C MET A 1 7.37 -8.44 4.51
N SER A 2 6.62 -8.34 3.40
CA SER A 2 5.20 -8.68 3.39
C SER A 2 5.03 -10.19 3.51
N GLY A 3 4.02 -10.61 4.26
CA GLY A 3 3.85 -12.01 4.66
C GLY A 3 3.31 -12.94 3.58
N ALA A 4 2.78 -12.43 2.48
CA ALA A 4 1.94 -13.18 1.55
C ALA A 4 0.90 -14.02 2.33
N GLY A 5 0.77 -15.31 2.03
CA GLY A 5 -0.11 -16.24 2.73
C GLY A 5 0.41 -16.75 4.09
N SER A 6 1.58 -16.31 4.56
CA SER A 6 2.16 -16.80 5.83
C SER A 6 1.45 -16.29 7.09
N LYS A 7 0.58 -15.28 6.95
CA LYS A 7 -0.17 -14.67 8.07
C LYS A 7 0.73 -14.09 9.16
N GLN A 8 1.87 -13.53 8.78
CA GLN A 8 2.79 -12.86 9.68
C GLN A 8 3.53 -11.72 8.97
N ILE A 9 3.97 -10.72 9.74
CA ILE A 9 4.90 -9.68 9.26
C ILE A 9 6.24 -9.90 9.94
N ASN A 10 7.29 -10.02 9.13
CA ASN A 10 8.65 -10.23 9.60
C ASN A 10 9.50 -8.99 9.28
N ILE A 11 10.23 -8.53 10.29
CA ILE A 11 11.15 -7.40 10.22
C ILE A 11 12.56 -7.94 10.40
N TYR A 12 13.43 -7.58 9.45
CA TYR A 12 14.83 -7.96 9.41
C TYR A 12 15.70 -6.72 9.46
N ASP A 13 16.90 -6.89 9.99
CA ASP A 13 17.97 -5.89 9.94
C ASP A 13 18.49 -5.80 8.50
N GLY A 14 18.57 -4.58 7.95
CA GLY A 14 18.91 -4.35 6.55
C GLY A 14 20.39 -4.62 6.21
N ASP A 15 21.27 -4.55 7.20
CA ASP A 15 22.71 -4.72 7.02
C ASP A 15 23.12 -6.20 7.18
N THR A 16 22.51 -6.89 8.14
CA THR A 16 22.89 -8.25 8.54
C THR A 16 21.90 -9.32 8.07
N GLY A 17 20.67 -8.94 7.70
CA GLY A 17 19.58 -9.87 7.40
C GLY A 17 19.05 -10.62 8.63
N ALA A 18 19.50 -10.30 9.84
CA ALA A 18 19.04 -10.94 11.06
C ALA A 18 17.57 -10.60 11.35
N GLU A 19 16.79 -11.57 11.84
CA GLU A 19 15.41 -11.30 12.24
C GLU A 19 15.39 -10.39 13.49
N VAL A 20 14.69 -9.26 13.37
CA VAL A 20 14.52 -8.28 14.46
C VAL A 20 13.22 -8.55 15.22
N ARG A 21 12.14 -8.85 14.48
CA ARG A 21 10.81 -9.05 15.07
C ARG A 21 9.85 -9.73 14.11
N THR A 22 8.99 -10.57 14.67
CA THR A 22 7.87 -11.21 13.97
C THR A 22 6.55 -10.84 14.63
N TYR A 23 5.55 -10.50 13.81
CA TYR A 23 4.18 -10.23 14.25
C TYR A 23 3.22 -11.27 13.65
N PRO A 24 2.67 -12.19 14.44
CA PRO A 24 1.66 -13.13 13.97
C PRO A 24 0.31 -12.42 13.74
N LEU A 25 -0.34 -12.72 12.63
CA LEU A 25 -1.60 -12.13 12.17
C LEU A 25 -2.57 -13.23 11.70
N PRO A 26 -3.14 -14.03 12.61
CA PRO A 26 -3.95 -15.20 12.22
C PRO A 26 -5.19 -14.87 11.37
N GLN A 27 -5.67 -13.62 11.46
CA GLN A 27 -6.80 -13.08 10.71
C GLN A 27 -6.40 -12.43 9.37
N ALA A 28 -5.11 -12.39 9.03
CA ALA A 28 -4.66 -11.92 7.73
C ALA A 28 -5.08 -12.90 6.63
N GLY A 29 -5.38 -12.34 5.47
CA GLY A 29 -5.60 -13.06 4.23
C GLY A 29 -4.30 -13.14 3.44
N PHE A 30 -3.97 -12.08 2.71
CA PHE A 30 -2.78 -12.02 1.86
C PHE A 30 -2.06 -10.68 2.03
N ILE A 31 -1.03 -10.66 2.88
CA ILE A 31 -0.26 -9.44 3.15
C ILE A 31 0.67 -9.20 1.96
N ASN A 32 0.41 -8.16 1.17
CA ASN A 32 0.96 -8.08 -0.19
C ASN A 32 2.17 -7.14 -0.29
N ASP A 33 1.98 -5.86 0.01
CA ASP A 33 3.02 -4.85 -0.16
C ASP A 33 3.24 -4.03 1.12
N VAL A 34 4.34 -3.28 1.18
CA VAL A 34 4.72 -2.44 2.30
C VAL A 34 5.34 -1.13 1.85
N VAL A 35 4.91 -0.03 2.47
CA VAL A 35 5.63 1.25 2.43
C VAL A 35 6.13 1.63 3.82
N ILE A 36 7.34 2.17 3.88
CA ILE A 36 7.97 2.65 5.11
C ILE A 36 8.02 4.17 5.09
N THR A 37 7.43 4.80 6.10
CA THR A 37 7.57 6.23 6.39
C THR A 37 8.51 6.43 7.58
N ARG A 38 8.76 7.69 7.94
CA ARG A 38 9.55 8.03 9.13
C ARG A 38 9.00 7.41 10.42
N ASP A 39 7.68 7.33 10.55
CA ASP A 39 7.01 7.03 11.82
C ASP A 39 6.29 5.67 11.82
N ALA A 40 6.14 5.03 10.65
CA ALA A 40 5.49 3.73 10.55
C ALA A 40 5.78 3.00 9.23
N ALA A 41 5.65 1.67 9.26
CA ALA A 41 5.47 0.85 8.07
C ALA A 41 4.00 0.49 7.91
N TYR A 42 3.48 0.57 6.69
CA TYR A 42 2.10 0.27 6.33
C TYR A 42 2.08 -0.89 5.35
N PHE A 43 1.28 -1.92 5.66
CA PHE A 43 1.18 -3.13 4.87
C PHE A 43 -0.26 -3.31 4.39
N THR A 44 -0.42 -3.63 3.11
CA THR A 44 -1.73 -3.98 2.54
C THR A 44 -2.05 -5.44 2.80
N ASP A 45 -3.33 -5.74 2.99
CA ASP A 45 -3.85 -7.10 2.87
C ASP A 45 -4.82 -7.15 1.69
N SER A 46 -4.46 -7.86 0.63
CA SER A 46 -5.26 -7.85 -0.60
C SER A 46 -6.54 -8.67 -0.52
N SER A 47 -6.77 -9.40 0.58
CA SER A 47 -7.95 -10.24 0.80
C SER A 47 -8.79 -9.83 2.01
N VAL A 48 -8.24 -9.04 2.93
CA VAL A 48 -8.94 -8.48 4.09
C VAL A 48 -8.88 -6.95 4.04
N GLN A 49 -10.00 -6.25 4.20
CA GLN A 49 -10.11 -4.80 4.03
C GLN A 49 -9.46 -4.00 5.18
N VAL A 50 -8.15 -4.13 5.33
CA VAL A 50 -7.34 -3.52 6.39
C VAL A 50 -5.97 -3.08 5.85
N ILE A 51 -5.39 -2.10 6.53
CA ILE A 51 -3.96 -1.80 6.49
C ILE A 51 -3.37 -2.17 7.84
N TYR A 52 -2.29 -2.96 7.86
CA TYR A 52 -1.51 -3.15 9.07
C TYR A 52 -0.49 -2.03 9.21
N ARG A 53 -0.41 -1.42 10.38
CA ARG A 53 0.55 -0.37 10.70
C ARG A 53 1.49 -0.85 11.78
N VAL A 54 2.79 -0.86 11.52
CA VAL A 54 3.82 -1.05 12.54
C VAL A 54 4.44 0.32 12.84
N ALA A 55 4.32 0.80 14.08
CA ALA A 55 4.96 2.05 14.47
C ALA A 55 6.48 1.95 14.42
N ILE A 56 7.18 3.03 14.06
CA ILE A 56 8.64 3.12 14.07
C ILE A 56 9.05 4.15 15.13
N GLY A 57 9.84 3.71 16.10
CA GLY A 57 10.37 4.58 17.14
C GLY A 57 11.44 5.54 16.59
N ARG A 58 11.77 6.59 17.35
CA ARG A 58 12.82 7.56 16.96
C ARG A 58 14.21 6.93 16.75
N ASN A 59 14.43 5.73 17.29
CA ASN A 59 15.64 4.94 17.13
C ASN A 59 15.57 3.95 15.95
N GLY A 60 14.57 4.09 15.06
CA GLY A 60 14.34 3.20 13.92
C GLY A 60 13.79 1.82 14.30
N ARG A 61 13.56 1.53 15.60
CA ARG A 61 13.09 0.21 16.02
C ARG A 61 11.58 0.05 15.80
N PRO A 62 11.14 -1.14 15.37
CA PRO A 62 9.73 -1.42 15.21
C PRO A 62 9.01 -1.51 16.57
N GLY A 63 7.84 -0.89 16.64
CA GLY A 63 7.00 -0.75 17.83
C GLY A 63 5.74 -1.60 17.79
N ALA A 64 4.62 -1.06 18.23
CA ALA A 64 3.35 -1.78 18.22
C ALA A 64 2.81 -1.95 16.79
N LEU A 65 2.18 -3.10 16.54
CA LEU A 65 1.35 -3.32 15.36
C LEU A 65 -0.10 -2.92 15.67
N THR A 66 -0.75 -2.26 14.71
CA THR A 66 -2.17 -1.91 14.75
C THR A 66 -2.83 -2.34 13.46
N THR A 67 -3.98 -2.99 13.54
CA THR A 67 -4.82 -3.29 12.39
C THR A 67 -5.78 -2.12 12.17
N LEU A 68 -5.68 -1.46 11.02
CA LEU A 68 -6.50 -0.31 10.66
C LEU A 68 -7.50 -0.73 9.57
N PRO A 69 -8.82 -0.79 9.84
CA PRO A 69 -9.81 -0.97 8.77
C PRO A 69 -9.67 0.13 7.71
N ILE A 70 -9.83 -0.26 6.44
CA ILE A 70 -9.97 0.68 5.34
C ILE A 70 -11.44 1.13 5.28
N THR A 71 -11.66 2.43 5.30
CA THR A 71 -12.98 3.06 5.20
C THR A 71 -13.03 4.05 4.03
N GLY A 72 -14.22 4.53 3.68
CA GLY A 72 -14.41 5.47 2.58
C GLY A 72 -14.72 4.77 1.26
N GLU A 73 -14.13 5.26 0.17
CA GLU A 73 -14.52 4.86 -1.19
C GLU A 73 -13.87 3.56 -1.69
N LEU A 74 -12.77 3.11 -1.07
CA LEU A 74 -12.18 1.81 -1.38
C LEU A 74 -12.98 0.70 -0.69
N VAL A 75 -13.73 -0.07 -1.49
CA VAL A 75 -14.51 -1.23 -1.06
C VAL A 75 -13.99 -2.49 -1.74
N TYR A 76 -13.80 -3.56 -0.95
CA TYR A 76 -13.33 -4.83 -1.48
C TYR A 76 -14.44 -5.55 -2.24
N GLY A 77 -14.05 -6.14 -3.37
CA GLY A 77 -14.88 -7.05 -4.15
C GLY A 77 -14.16 -8.37 -4.40
N PRO A 78 -14.66 -9.18 -5.35
CA PRO A 78 -13.97 -10.40 -5.77
C PRO A 78 -12.54 -10.13 -6.26
N GLY A 79 -11.64 -11.10 -6.05
CA GLY A 79 -10.24 -11.02 -6.46
C GLY A 79 -9.33 -10.28 -5.47
N PHE A 80 -8.13 -9.92 -5.91
CA PHE A 80 -7.17 -9.14 -5.11
C PHE A 80 -7.54 -7.66 -5.12
N ASN A 81 -7.67 -7.05 -3.94
CA ASN A 81 -8.08 -5.64 -3.79
C ASN A 81 -6.87 -4.74 -3.51
N ALA A 82 -6.80 -4.09 -2.33
CA ALA A 82 -5.66 -3.21 -2.02
C ALA A 82 -4.35 -3.99 -2.11
N ASN A 83 -3.44 -3.55 -2.97
CA ASN A 83 -2.22 -4.26 -3.29
C ASN A 83 -1.01 -3.32 -3.11
N GLY A 84 -0.49 -2.74 -4.19
CA GLY A 84 0.61 -1.79 -4.08
C GLY A 84 0.26 -0.59 -3.23
N ILE A 85 1.24 -0.14 -2.46
CA ILE A 85 1.10 1.00 -1.55
C ILE A 85 2.34 1.87 -1.59
N GLU A 86 2.14 3.18 -1.59
CA GLU A 86 3.23 4.17 -1.55
C GLU A 86 2.81 5.37 -0.69
N ALA A 87 3.76 6.08 -0.11
CA ALA A 87 3.53 7.21 0.76
C ALA A 87 3.83 8.55 0.06
N SER A 88 3.14 9.61 0.46
CA SER A 88 3.58 10.95 0.13
C SER A 88 4.97 11.22 0.75
N PRO A 89 5.75 12.17 0.21
CA PRO A 89 7.07 12.50 0.76
C PRO A 89 7.06 12.90 2.25
N ASP A 90 5.95 13.45 2.73
CA ASP A 90 5.77 13.80 4.15
C ASP A 90 5.22 12.64 5.01
N GLY A 91 4.95 11.47 4.42
CA GLY A 91 4.44 10.27 5.08
C GLY A 91 3.00 10.36 5.59
N LYS A 92 2.28 11.46 5.30
CA LYS A 92 0.94 11.72 5.85
C LYS A 92 -0.20 11.12 5.05
N ARG A 93 0.07 10.75 3.81
CA ARG A 93 -0.92 10.24 2.85
C ARG A 93 -0.34 9.03 2.15
N LEU A 94 -1.24 8.14 1.74
CA LEU A 94 -0.91 6.92 1.02
C LEU A 94 -1.55 6.98 -0.37
N ILE A 95 -0.91 6.37 -1.35
CA ILE A 95 -1.54 5.93 -2.60
C ILE A 95 -1.68 4.41 -2.48
N ILE A 96 -2.85 3.90 -2.82
CA ILE A 96 -3.16 2.47 -2.81
C ILE A 96 -3.73 2.11 -4.19
N VAL A 97 -3.18 1.09 -4.83
CA VAL A 97 -3.78 0.50 -6.04
C VAL A 97 -4.66 -0.68 -5.68
N LYS A 98 -5.83 -0.76 -6.31
CA LYS A 98 -6.75 -1.90 -6.20
C LYS A 98 -6.58 -2.79 -7.43
N SER A 99 -5.96 -3.96 -7.27
CA SER A 99 -5.61 -4.81 -8.42
C SER A 99 -6.82 -5.27 -9.23
N SER A 100 -7.96 -5.53 -8.57
CA SER A 100 -9.15 -6.14 -9.20
C SER A 100 -9.80 -5.29 -10.29
N ASP A 101 -9.73 -3.96 -10.19
CA ASP A 101 -10.33 -3.05 -11.16
C ASP A 101 -9.39 -1.93 -11.64
N GLY A 102 -8.16 -1.87 -11.12
CA GLY A 102 -7.17 -0.90 -11.53
C GLY A 102 -7.42 0.53 -11.05
N SER A 103 -8.29 0.70 -10.05
CA SER A 103 -8.52 2.01 -9.44
C SER A 103 -7.40 2.39 -8.46
N LEU A 104 -7.18 3.70 -8.31
CA LEU A 104 -6.25 4.29 -7.35
C LEU A 104 -7.00 5.04 -6.25
N TYR A 105 -6.47 5.00 -5.04
CA TYR A 105 -7.04 5.69 -3.88
C TYR A 105 -5.98 6.45 -3.10
N GLU A 106 -6.34 7.65 -2.66
CA GLU A 106 -5.64 8.37 -1.60
C GLU A 106 -6.12 7.83 -0.25
N GLY A 107 -5.20 7.38 0.59
CA GLY A 107 -5.47 6.96 1.97
C GLY A 107 -4.93 7.96 2.99
N ILE A 108 -5.72 8.30 3.99
CA ILE A 108 -5.30 9.11 5.14
C ILE A 108 -5.26 8.23 6.39
N PRO A 109 -4.06 7.85 6.89
CA PRO A 109 -3.94 7.06 8.10
C PRO A 109 -4.35 7.86 9.34
N GLY A 110 -5.37 7.38 10.05
CA GLY A 110 -5.76 7.85 11.37
C GLY A 110 -5.30 6.92 12.49
N ALA A 111 -5.77 7.18 13.71
CA ALA A 111 -5.46 6.33 14.88
C ALA A 111 -6.16 4.96 14.83
N SER A 112 -7.34 4.89 14.20
CA SER A 112 -8.21 3.70 14.22
C SER A 112 -8.62 3.18 12.85
N ALA A 113 -8.33 3.91 11.76
CA ALA A 113 -8.70 3.52 10.40
C ALA A 113 -7.83 4.23 9.36
N VAL A 114 -7.88 3.76 8.10
CA VAL A 114 -7.37 4.50 6.93
C VAL A 114 -8.58 4.96 6.12
N ALA A 115 -8.82 6.27 6.06
CA ALA A 115 -9.92 6.82 5.27
C ALA A 115 -9.48 7.01 3.81
N THR A 116 -10.27 6.51 2.86
CA THR A 116 -9.92 6.50 1.44
C THR A 116 -10.85 7.35 0.58
N ARG A 117 -10.25 7.99 -0.43
CA ARG A 117 -10.93 8.71 -1.51
C ARG A 117 -10.31 8.29 -2.83
N GLN A 118 -11.13 8.01 -3.83
CA GLN A 118 -10.66 7.63 -5.15
C GLN A 118 -9.84 8.76 -5.80
N ILE A 119 -8.78 8.37 -6.49
CA ILE A 119 -8.03 9.20 -7.43
C ILE A 119 -8.53 8.80 -8.82
N PRO A 120 -9.41 9.59 -9.46
CA PRO A 120 -9.95 9.25 -10.77
C PRO A 120 -8.82 9.15 -11.80
N LEU A 121 -8.88 8.11 -12.62
CA LEU A 121 -8.00 7.89 -13.75
C LEU A 121 -8.80 7.99 -15.05
N ASP A 122 -8.15 8.47 -16.10
CA ASP A 122 -8.66 8.38 -17.47
C ASP A 122 -8.68 6.93 -17.99
N VAL A 123 -7.71 6.12 -17.57
CA VAL A 123 -7.59 4.69 -17.89
C VAL A 123 -7.25 3.89 -16.62
N PRO A 124 -7.97 2.80 -16.31
CA PRO A 124 -7.66 1.96 -15.16
C PRO A 124 -6.32 1.21 -15.34
N VAL A 125 -5.61 1.01 -14.23
CA VAL A 125 -4.37 0.25 -14.16
C VAL A 125 -4.63 -1.17 -13.61
N THR A 126 -5.55 -1.91 -14.25
CA THR A 126 -5.98 -3.26 -13.83
C THR A 126 -4.78 -4.18 -13.68
N ASN A 127 -4.82 -5.11 -12.71
CA ASN A 127 -3.68 -5.92 -12.31
C ASN A 127 -2.50 -5.11 -11.75
N GLY A 128 -2.72 -3.86 -11.33
CA GLY A 128 -1.73 -3.08 -10.62
C GLY A 128 -1.24 -3.82 -9.37
N ASP A 129 0.07 -4.01 -9.29
CA ASP A 129 0.78 -4.72 -8.24
C ASP A 129 1.59 -3.70 -7.43
N GLY A 130 2.92 -3.76 -7.40
CA GLY A 130 3.76 -2.73 -6.79
C GLY A 130 3.65 -1.36 -7.49
N ILE A 131 3.77 -0.30 -6.70
CA ILE A 131 3.75 1.09 -7.18
C ILE A 131 4.95 1.89 -6.66
N LEU A 132 5.39 2.89 -7.42
CA LEU A 132 6.46 3.80 -7.04
C LEU A 132 6.08 5.23 -7.40
N LEU A 133 6.15 6.14 -6.43
CA LEU A 133 5.88 7.56 -6.63
C LEU A 133 7.20 8.33 -6.74
N ASP A 134 7.45 8.92 -7.91
CA ASP A 134 8.49 9.92 -8.10
C ASP A 134 7.85 11.29 -8.37
N SER A 135 7.93 12.18 -7.38
CA SER A 135 7.34 13.51 -7.40
C SER A 135 5.82 13.50 -7.68
N ARG A 136 5.42 13.59 -8.96
CA ARG A 136 4.02 13.53 -9.40
C ARG A 136 3.82 12.53 -10.54
N THR A 137 4.76 11.61 -10.70
CA THR A 137 4.69 10.49 -11.63
C THR A 137 4.62 9.23 -10.81
N LEU A 138 3.54 8.47 -10.97
CA LEU A 138 3.36 7.18 -10.34
C LEU A 138 3.60 6.09 -11.38
N TYR A 139 4.53 5.20 -11.09
CA TYR A 139 4.77 3.99 -11.86
C TYR A 139 3.95 2.86 -11.24
N VAL A 140 3.17 2.16 -12.05
CA VAL A 140 2.36 1.03 -11.61
C VAL A 140 2.79 -0.21 -12.39
N VAL A 141 3.33 -1.20 -11.67
CA VAL A 141 3.68 -2.49 -12.27
C VAL A 141 2.39 -3.27 -12.49
N GLN A 142 2.17 -3.74 -13.72
CA GLN A 142 1.06 -4.63 -14.07
C GLN A 142 1.65 -5.99 -14.45
N ASN A 143 2.06 -6.75 -13.44
CA ASN A 143 2.85 -7.99 -13.60
C ASN A 143 2.16 -9.04 -14.49
N ARG A 144 0.82 -9.15 -14.41
CA ARG A 144 0.03 -10.06 -15.25
C ARG A 144 -0.01 -9.65 -16.72
N ASP A 145 0.22 -8.37 -17.00
CA ASP A 145 0.17 -7.79 -18.33
C ASP A 145 1.59 -7.49 -18.88
N ASN A 146 2.63 -7.79 -18.10
CA ASN A 146 4.05 -7.55 -18.43
C ASN A 146 4.34 -6.11 -18.90
N LYS A 147 3.80 -5.12 -18.19
CA LYS A 147 4.01 -3.70 -18.50
C LYS A 147 4.06 -2.83 -17.25
N ILE A 148 4.50 -1.57 -17.44
CA ILE A 148 4.47 -0.53 -16.43
C ILE A 148 3.58 0.60 -16.96
N ALA A 149 2.50 0.93 -16.25
CA ALA A 149 1.74 2.13 -16.52
C ALA A 149 2.42 3.33 -15.86
N VAL A 150 2.52 4.43 -16.60
CA VAL A 150 3.02 5.71 -16.09
C VAL A 150 1.84 6.64 -15.91
N VAL A 151 1.55 7.01 -14.66
CA VAL A 151 0.42 7.85 -14.29
C VAL A 151 0.92 9.22 -13.86
N ARG A 152 0.53 10.26 -14.59
CA ARG A 152 0.82 11.64 -14.21
C ARG A 152 -0.24 12.16 -13.26
N LEU A 153 0.11 12.35 -12.00
CA LEU A 153 -0.82 12.79 -10.97
C LEU A 153 -1.00 14.32 -10.97
N ALA A 154 -2.25 14.74 -10.86
CA ALA A 154 -2.61 16.13 -10.60
C ALA A 154 -2.18 16.54 -9.17
N PRO A 155 -2.03 17.86 -8.89
CA PRO A 155 -1.73 18.34 -7.55
C PRO A 155 -2.68 17.75 -6.49
N ARG A 156 -2.13 17.35 -5.35
CA ARG A 156 -2.87 16.70 -4.25
C ARG A 156 -3.64 15.44 -4.69
N TRP A 157 -3.15 14.74 -5.72
CA TRP A 157 -3.70 13.48 -6.23
C TRP A 157 -5.21 13.57 -6.50
N ARG A 158 -5.62 14.68 -7.12
CA ARG A 158 -7.03 14.93 -7.48
C ARG A 158 -7.50 14.09 -8.66
N SER A 159 -6.57 13.67 -9.51
CA SER A 159 -6.76 12.77 -10.65
C SER A 159 -5.39 12.26 -11.12
N GLY A 160 -5.39 11.30 -12.04
CA GLY A 160 -4.21 10.84 -12.77
C GLY A 160 -4.52 10.63 -14.26
N GLU A 161 -3.53 10.90 -15.10
CA GLU A 161 -3.57 10.64 -16.55
C GLU A 161 -2.55 9.56 -16.89
N CYS A 162 -3.00 8.50 -17.54
CA CYS A 162 -2.19 7.33 -17.87
C CYS A 162 -1.58 7.48 -19.27
N SER A 163 -0.25 7.53 -19.35
CA SER A 163 0.47 7.29 -20.59
C SER A 163 0.84 5.80 -20.65
N ALA A 164 0.21 5.06 -21.57
CA ALA A 164 0.54 3.66 -21.80
C ALA A 164 1.94 3.57 -22.46
N THR A 165 2.79 2.72 -21.90
CA THR A 165 4.03 2.23 -22.52
C THR A 165 4.02 0.71 -22.54
#